data_AF-W1YD80-F1
#
_entry.id   AF-W1YD80-F1
#
_cell.length_a   1.000
_cell.length_b   1.000
_cell.length_c   1.000
_cell.angle_alpha   90.00
_cell.angle_beta   90.00
_cell.angle_gamma   90.00
#
_symmetry.space_group_name_H-M   'P 1'
#
loop_
_entity.id
_entity.type
_entity.pdbx_description
1 polymer ?
#
loop_
_entity_poly.entity_id
_entity_poly.type
_entity_poly.pdbx_seq_one_letter_code
_entity_poly.pdbx_strand_id
1 'polypeptide(L)' 'MESKRLDNAALAAGISPNYINAHGKPQSISAETKRRLLDAMHQRTATKVAVTPVPNVMVYTSGK' A
#
# COMPACT_ATOMS: atom_id res chain seq x y z
N MET A 1 17.64 -9.01 6.71
CA MET A 1 17.48 -8.01 5.61
C MET A 1 16.13 -8.10 4.91
N GLU A 2 15.50 -9.27 4.81
CA GLU A 2 14.21 -9.44 4.11
C GLU A 2 13.04 -8.70 4.77
N SER A 3 12.94 -8.68 6.10
CA SER A 3 11.85 -7.97 6.80
C SER A 3 11.81 -6.48 6.45
N LYS A 4 12.99 -5.83 6.34
CA LYS A 4 13.11 -4.43 5.94
C LYS A 4 12.65 -4.19 4.50
N ARG A 5 12.91 -5.13 3.58
CA ARG A 5 12.45 -5.05 2.19
C ARG A 5 10.94 -5.20 2.09
N LEU A 6 10.38 -6.15 2.84
CA LEU A 6 8.94 -6.37 2.92
C LEU A 6 8.22 -5.15 3.50
N ASP A 7 8.75 -4.57 4.58
CA ASP A 7 8.18 -3.36 5.19
C ASP A 7 8.24 -2.15 4.24
N ASN A 8 9.35 -1.97 3.52
CA ASN A 8 9.48 -0.90 2.52
C ASN A 8 8.50 -1.08 1.35
N ALA A 9 8.32 -2.31 0.86
CA ALA A 9 7.40 -2.60 -0.23
C ALA A 9 5.94 -2.41 0.20
N ALA A 10 5.59 -2.84 1.42
CA ALA A 10 4.27 -2.60 2.01
C ALA A 10 4.00 -1.09 2.14
N LEU A 11 4.97 -0.33 2.66
CA LEU A 11 4.85 1.12 2.80
C LEU A 11 4.66 1.82 1.45
N ALA A 12 5.44 1.43 0.43
CA ALA A 12 5.31 1.98 -0.93
C ALA A 12 3.95 1.67 -1.57
N ALA A 13 3.33 0.56 -1.20
CA ALA A 13 1.97 0.20 -1.59
C ALA A 13 0.88 0.88 -0.73
N GLY A 14 1.24 1.75 0.21
CA GLY A 14 0.29 2.41 1.11
C GLY A 14 -0.24 1.51 2.24
N ILE A 15 0.40 0.35 2.48
CA ILE A 15 0.05 -0.55 3.57
C ILE A 15 0.78 -0.09 4.84
N SER A 16 0.02 0.42 5.81
CA SER A 16 0.56 0.81 7.12
C SER A 16 1.02 -0.43 7.91
N PRO A 17 2.15 -0.37 8.65
CA PRO A 17 2.61 -1.48 9.49
C PRO A 17 1.75 -1.69 10.74
N ASN A 18 0.98 -0.68 11.15
CA ASN A 18 0.16 -0.67 12.36
C ASN A 18 -1.23 -0.10 12.08
N TYR A 19 -2.22 -0.53 12.86
CA TYR A 19 -3.60 -0.06 12.80
C TYR A 19 -4.23 -0.01 14.19
N ILE A 20 -5.40 0.62 14.28
CA ILE A 20 -6.25 0.57 15.47
C ILE A 20 -7.27 -0.54 15.24
N ASN A 21 -7.28 -1.56 16.10
CA ASN A 21 -8.21 -2.67 15.95
C ASN A 21 -9.64 -2.29 16.37
N ALA A 22 -10.60 -3.19 16.16
CA ALA A 22 -12.01 -2.97 16.50
C ALA A 22 -12.26 -2.69 17.99
N HIS A 23 -11.30 -2.97 18.85
CA HIS A 23 -11.34 -2.68 20.28
C HIS A 23 -10.66 -1.35 20.65
N GLY A 24 -10.25 -0.55 19.66
CA GLY A 24 -9.57 0.74 19.87
C GLY A 24 -8.10 0.62 20.25
N LYS A 25 -7.49 -0.57 20.14
CA LYS A 25 -6.09 -0.79 20.55
C LYS A 25 -5.13 -0.73 19.36
N PRO A 26 -3.95 -0.12 19.51
CA PRO A 26 -2.88 -0.23 18.53
C PRO A 26 -2.48 -1.70 18.34
N GLN A 27 -2.40 -2.13 17.09
CA GLN A 27 -2.01 -3.49 16.72
C GLN A 27 -1.14 -3.46 15.46
N SER A 28 -0.10 -4.28 15.44
CA SER A 28 0.78 -4.44 14.30
C SER A 28 0.24 -5.47 13.32
N ILE A 29 0.45 -5.24 12.03
CA ILE A 29 0.17 -6.22 10.98
C ILE A 29 1.30 -7.25 10.94
N SER A 30 0.96 -8.53 10.94
CA SER A 30 1.95 -9.62 10.85
C SER A 30 2.68 -9.61 9.50
N ALA A 31 3.90 -10.14 9.44
CA ALA A 31 4.66 -10.23 8.19
C ALA A 31 3.94 -11.06 7.12
N GLU A 32 3.22 -12.11 7.52
CA GLU A 32 2.42 -12.94 6.61
C GLU A 32 1.26 -12.14 6.01
N THR A 33 0.51 -11.41 6.83
CA THR A 33 -0.60 -10.57 6.38
C THR A 33 -0.09 -9.46 5.45
N LYS A 34 1.03 -8.80 5.79
CA LYS A 34 1.67 -7.81 4.91
C LYS A 34 2.01 -8.41 3.54
N ARG A 35 2.57 -9.62 3.51
CA ARG A 35 2.91 -10.31 2.26
C ARG A 35 1.66 -10.61 1.41
N ARG A 36 0.58 -11.11 2.03
CA ARG A 36 -0.68 -11.41 1.33
C ARG A 36 -1.35 -10.15 0.78
N LEU A 37 -1.35 -9.05 1.55
CA LEU A 37 -1.88 -7.77 1.10
C LEU A 37 -1.06 -7.20 -0.06
N LEU A 38 0.27 -7.25 0.06
CA LEU A 38 1.17 -6.83 -1.01
C LEU A 38 0.91 -7.63 -2.27
N ASP A 39 0.83 -8.96 -2.17
CA ASP A 39 0.55 -9.84 -3.29
C ASP A 39 -0.81 -9.52 -3.94
N ALA A 40 -1.87 -9.32 -3.15
CA ALA A 40 -3.19 -8.95 -3.67
C ALA A 40 -3.21 -7.59 -4.41
N MET A 41 -2.41 -6.61 -3.95
CA MET A 41 -2.24 -5.34 -4.67
C MET A 41 -1.51 -5.53 -5.99
N HIS A 42 -0.47 -6.36 -6.00
CA HIS A 42 0.36 -6.62 -7.19
C HIS A 42 -0.33 -7.55 -8.21
N GLN A 43 -1.19 -8.47 -7.78
CA GLN A 43 -1.99 -9.32 -8.66
C GLN A 43 -2.94 -8.50 -9.56
N ARG A 44 -3.39 -7.31 -9.10
CA ARG A 44 -4.21 -6.39 -9.91
C ARG A 44 -3.41 -5.37 -10.72
N THR A 45 -2.13 -5.17 -10.43
CA THR A 45 -1.24 -4.21 -11.13
C THR A 45 -0.16 -4.88 -11.98
N ALA A 46 -0.46 -6.03 -12.59
CA ALA A 46 0.41 -6.58 -13.63
C ALA A 46 0.28 -5.83 -14.98
N THR A 47 -0.57 -4.81 -15.10
CA THR A 47 -0.28 -3.71 -16.01
C THR A 47 0.78 -2.86 -15.35
N LYS A 48 2.05 -3.20 -15.63
CA LYS A 48 3.19 -2.29 -15.43
C LYS A 48 2.78 -0.96 -16.04
N VAL A 49 2.35 -0.02 -15.20
CA VAL A 49 1.98 1.31 -15.67
C VAL A 49 3.26 1.86 -16.26
N ALA A 50 3.30 1.99 -17.59
CA ALA A 50 4.39 2.68 -18.25
C ALA A 50 4.54 4.03 -17.54
N VAL A 51 5.77 4.52 -17.37
CA VAL A 51 5.95 5.88 -16.87
C VAL A 51 5.26 6.79 -17.88
N THR A 52 4.06 7.25 -17.56
CA THR A 52 3.28 8.11 -18.41
C THR A 52 3.78 9.53 -18.16
N PRO A 53 3.95 10.35 -19.22
CA PRO A 53 4.34 11.74 -19.06
C PRO A 53 3.28 12.57 -18.30
N VAL A 54 2.06 12.02 -18.16
CA VAL A 54 0.94 12.60 -17.41
C VAL A 54 0.44 11.65 -16.33
N PRO A 55 -0.13 12.15 -15.22
CA PRO A 55 -0.77 11.31 -14.21
C PRO A 55 -1.90 10.47 -14.79
N ASN A 56 -2.09 9.26 -14.27
CA ASN A 56 -3.20 8.38 -14.68
C ASN A 56 -4.57 9.04 -14.47
N VAL A 57 -4.70 9.83 -13.39
CA VAL A 57 -5.89 10.60 -13.05
C VAL A 57 -5.44 11.89 -12.39
N MET A 58 -6.02 13.01 -12.79
CA MET A 58 -5.82 14.31 -12.16
C MET A 58 -7.18 14.82 -11.66
N VAL A 59 -7.29 15.00 -10.35
CA VAL A 59 -8.53 15.46 -9.70
C VAL A 59 -8.38 16.94 -9.39
N TYR A 60 -9.35 17.74 -9.84
CA TYR A 60 -9.46 19.17 -9.53
C TYR A 60 -10.71 19.40 -8.68
N THR A 61 -10.58 20.18 -7.61
CA THR A 61 -11.71 20.63 -6.80
C THR A 61 -11.96 22.11 -7.09
N SER A 62 -13.19 22.48 -7.46
CA SER A 62 -13.57 23.88 -7.65
C SER A 62 -14.13 24.48 -6.36
N GLY A 63 -13.80 25.75 -6.10
CA GLY A 63 -14.32 26.51 -4.95
C GLY A 63 -13.59 26.20 -3.64
N LYS A 64 -13.06 27.25 -3.02
CA LYS A 64 -12.75 27.31 -1.59
C LYS A 64 -13.64 28.38 -1.00
#